data_AF-A0A9P6YCF9-F1
#
_entry.id   AF-A0A9P6YCF9-F1
#
_cell.length_a   1.000
_cell.length_b   1.000
_cell.length_c   1.000
_cell.angle_alpha   90.00
_cell.angle_beta   90.00
_cell.angle_gamma   90.00
#
_symmetry.space_group_name_H-M   'P 1'
#
loop_
_entity.id
_entity.type
_entity.pdbx_description
1 polymer ?
#
loop_
_entity_poly.entity_id
_entity_poly.type
_entity_poly.pdbx_seq_one_letter_code
_entity_poly.pdbx_strand_id
1 'polypeptide(L)'
;MFSALDSCPRLPTENDLTVSSQTSLLIPFKDICEEDPQEKFKFSKFRQAQKAYHFFERDFLSNGIQFKNRQYCGSPNILQKKKIKNAVLTGNLAFKPYFASLLSAEQHDLELDNEDHPIESNINFDPFIQQKSYEDINITALKSRQLKAMSSFNSTSQIINISPNNWKAFISSPMHHIPRIVWYRLLHKKLSTRASLHRIIPAKVDDDYCQLCNLPETEQHMLFTCIQKQDLWNAAFKKYLSNPKDPNYSSIFEDLSTLRLFKYYILHYHDNFIIYDFFATVIRFIWKVHWKQFFEETPVMDEIAFNQIQKELLKLFAYNSLC
;
A
#
# COMPACT_ATOMS: atom_id res chain seq x y z
N MET A 1 -15.59 21.54 15.35
CA MET A 1 -15.11 21.58 13.95
C MET A 1 -13.87 20.70 13.88
N PHE A 2 -13.82 19.66 13.04
CA PHE A 2 -12.68 18.75 12.99
C PHE A 2 -11.51 19.42 12.27
N SER A 3 -10.45 19.77 12.99
CA SER A 3 -9.22 20.32 12.41
C SER A 3 -8.16 19.23 12.26
N ALA A 4 -8.49 18.13 11.59
CA ALA A 4 -7.44 17.34 10.97
C ALA A 4 -7.18 17.96 9.60
N LEU A 5 -6.45 19.07 9.60
CA LEU A 5 -5.66 19.36 8.42
C LEU A 5 -4.78 18.11 8.21
N ASP A 6 -4.71 17.60 6.98
CA ASP A 6 -3.61 16.74 6.50
C ASP A 6 -2.28 17.52 6.50
N SER A 7 -2.04 18.27 7.57
CA SER A 7 -0.74 18.81 7.90
C SER A 7 0.03 17.61 8.46
N CYS A 8 0.84 16.97 7.60
CA CYS A 8 2.18 16.64 8.06
C CYS A 8 2.65 17.83 8.90
N PRO A 9 3.21 17.63 10.10
CA PRO A 9 3.76 18.74 10.87
C PRO A 9 4.63 19.55 9.93
N ARG A 10 4.19 20.77 9.57
CA ARG A 10 5.09 21.77 9.02
C ARG A 10 5.88 22.23 10.24
N LEU A 11 6.78 21.36 10.71
CA LEU A 11 7.77 21.75 11.70
C LEU A 11 8.51 22.93 11.07
N PRO A 12 8.71 24.06 11.79
CA PRO A 12 9.40 25.23 11.27
C PRO A 12 10.88 25.00 10.91
N THR A 13 11.36 23.77 10.98
CA THR A 13 12.74 23.40 10.68
C THR A 13 12.73 22.03 9.99
N GLU A 14 13.01 21.99 8.69
CA GLU A 14 13.28 20.75 7.93
C GLU A 14 14.46 19.93 8.52
N ASN A 15 15.16 20.48 9.53
CA ASN A 15 16.33 19.90 10.17
C ASN A 15 16.04 19.00 11.37
N ASP A 16 14.82 18.99 11.93
CA ASP A 16 14.51 18.24 13.18
C ASP A 16 13.65 16.98 12.95
N LEU A 17 13.48 16.54 11.71
CA LEU A 17 12.77 15.30 11.41
C LEU A 17 13.63 14.08 11.75
N THR A 18 13.35 13.46 12.90
CA THR A 18 13.96 12.19 13.31
C THR A 18 13.33 11.03 12.54
N VAL A 19 13.92 10.68 11.39
CA VAL A 19 13.53 9.49 10.62
C VAL A 19 14.12 8.25 11.29
N SER A 20 13.32 7.21 11.51
CA SER A 20 13.84 5.98 12.10
C SER A 20 14.86 5.31 11.18
N SER A 21 15.88 4.65 11.76
CA SER A 21 16.94 3.97 11.00
C SER A 21 16.38 2.97 9.97
N GLN A 22 15.32 2.25 10.34
CA GLN A 22 14.63 1.32 9.44
C GLN A 22 13.94 2.01 8.25
N THR A 23 13.32 3.17 8.47
CA THR A 23 12.66 3.93 7.41
C THR A 23 13.70 4.56 6.48
N SER A 24 14.77 5.12 7.04
CA SER A 24 15.89 5.74 6.31
C SER A 24 16.56 4.77 5.33
N LEU A 25 16.63 3.47 5.67
CA LEU A 25 17.19 2.44 4.80
C LEU A 25 16.34 2.18 3.53
N LEU A 26 15.04 2.50 3.55
CA LEU A 26 14.13 2.29 2.42
C LEU A 26 14.10 3.47 1.43
N ILE A 27 14.66 4.61 1.80
CA ILE A 27 14.71 5.83 0.99
C ILE A 27 15.66 5.64 -0.21
N PRO A 28 15.35 6.16 -1.40
CA PRO A 28 16.29 6.22 -2.51
C PRO A 28 17.60 6.91 -2.12
N PHE A 29 18.72 6.38 -2.59
CA PHE A 29 20.06 6.88 -2.25
C PHE A 29 20.27 8.33 -2.71
N LYS A 30 19.67 8.75 -3.83
CA LYS A 30 19.71 10.14 -4.26
C LYS A 30 19.10 11.08 -3.22
N ASP A 31 18.01 10.66 -2.59
CA ASP A 31 17.20 11.55 -1.76
C ASP A 31 17.84 11.79 -0.39
N ILE A 32 18.74 10.90 0.05
CA ILE A 32 19.53 11.06 1.29
C ILE A 32 20.80 11.89 1.11
N CYS A 33 21.22 12.17 -0.14
CA CYS A 33 22.38 13.00 -0.43
C CYS A 33 21.98 14.48 -0.54
N GLU A 34 22.86 15.38 -0.15
CA GLU A 34 22.70 16.80 -0.47
C GLU A 34 22.95 17.06 -1.96
N GLU A 35 22.25 18.05 -2.51
CA GLU A 35 22.51 18.49 -3.88
C GLU A 35 23.85 19.23 -3.90
N ASP A 36 24.83 18.66 -4.62
CA ASP A 36 26.15 19.26 -4.76
C ASP A 36 26.08 20.44 -5.75
N PRO A 37 26.27 21.70 -5.31
CA PRO A 37 26.21 22.86 -6.19
C PRO A 37 27.34 22.89 -7.22
N GLN A 38 28.39 22.08 -7.04
CA GLN A 38 29.59 22.06 -7.88
C GLN A 38 29.73 20.78 -8.73
N GLU A 39 28.73 19.88 -8.72
CA GLU A 39 28.73 18.58 -9.44
C GLU A 39 30.02 17.73 -9.28
N LYS A 40 30.71 17.82 -8.15
CA LYS A 40 31.96 17.06 -7.87
C LYS A 40 31.70 15.55 -7.83
N PHE A 41 30.48 15.13 -7.46
CA PHE A 41 30.08 13.72 -7.46
C PHE A 41 28.90 13.43 -8.40
N LYS A 42 29.19 12.90 -9.59
CA LYS A 42 28.14 12.52 -10.57
C LYS A 42 27.52 11.17 -10.24
N PHE A 43 26.22 11.11 -9.99
CA PHE A 43 25.48 9.85 -9.88
C PHE A 43 25.27 9.22 -11.27
N SER A 44 25.42 7.90 -11.40
CA SER A 44 24.95 7.20 -12.60
C SER A 44 23.44 7.04 -12.47
N LYS A 45 22.71 6.94 -13.59
CA LYS A 45 21.25 6.70 -13.58
C LYS A 45 20.87 5.48 -12.72
N PHE A 46 21.71 4.45 -12.72
CA PHE A 46 21.56 3.26 -11.87
C PHE A 46 21.67 3.56 -10.36
N ARG A 47 22.56 4.48 -9.95
CA ARG A 47 22.74 4.88 -8.53
C ARG A 47 21.55 5.65 -7.97
N GLN A 48 20.87 6.44 -8.79
CA GLN A 48 19.72 7.25 -8.34
C GLN A 48 18.50 6.38 -7.97
N ALA A 49 18.39 5.19 -8.57
CA ALA A 49 17.27 4.27 -8.34
C ALA A 49 17.51 3.27 -7.19
N GLN A 50 18.74 3.16 -6.67
CA GLN A 50 19.03 2.26 -5.56
C GLN A 50 18.59 2.85 -4.23
N LYS A 51 18.16 2.00 -3.30
CA LYS A 51 17.79 2.38 -1.92
C LYS A 51 18.99 2.36 -0.98
N ALA A 52 18.91 3.12 0.11
CA ALA A 52 19.97 3.24 1.10
C ALA A 52 20.42 1.89 1.70
N TYR A 53 19.51 0.92 1.89
CA TYR A 53 19.85 -0.41 2.43
C TYR A 53 20.84 -1.22 1.58
N HIS A 54 21.10 -0.83 0.33
CA HIS A 54 22.14 -1.48 -0.48
C HIS A 54 23.55 -1.14 -0.01
N PHE A 55 23.73 0.00 0.66
CA PHE A 55 25.04 0.51 1.12
C PHE A 55 25.18 0.53 2.63
N PHE A 56 24.04 0.59 3.32
CA PHE A 56 23.95 0.76 4.76
C PHE A 56 23.16 -0.36 5.42
N GLU A 57 23.49 -0.64 6.69
CA GLU A 57 22.77 -1.55 7.57
C GLU A 57 22.51 -0.88 8.92
N ARG A 58 21.51 -1.38 9.63
CA ARG A 58 21.22 -0.91 10.97
C ARG A 58 22.32 -1.41 11.91
N ASP A 59 22.86 -0.50 12.70
CA ASP A 59 23.63 -0.90 13.87
C ASP A 59 22.66 -1.17 15.02
N PHE A 60 22.64 -2.42 15.49
CA PHE A 60 21.76 -2.83 16.57
C PHE A 60 22.19 -2.28 17.93
N LEU A 61 23.46 -1.90 18.08
CA LEU A 61 24.01 -1.38 19.33
C LEU A 61 23.67 0.11 19.52
N SER A 62 23.88 0.92 18.48
CA SER A 62 23.62 2.37 18.54
C SER A 62 22.22 2.79 18.06
N ASN A 63 21.40 1.84 17.61
CA ASN A 63 20.13 2.09 16.91
C ASN A 63 20.27 2.98 15.64
N GLY A 64 21.51 3.23 15.22
CA GLY A 64 21.88 4.04 14.08
C GLY A 64 22.05 3.23 12.81
N ILE A 65 22.76 3.82 11.86
CA ILE A 65 23.05 3.27 10.55
C ILE A 65 24.56 3.27 10.35
N GLN A 66 25.07 2.15 9.85
CA GLN A 66 26.48 2.00 9.49
C GLN A 66 26.64 1.45 8.08
N PHE A 67 27.85 1.56 7.55
CA PHE A 67 28.20 1.09 6.21
C PHE A 67 28.35 -0.44 6.16
N LYS A 68 27.46 -1.15 5.45
CA LYS A 68 27.42 -2.63 5.34
C LYS A 68 28.77 -3.32 5.19
N ASN A 69 29.11 -4.29 6.03
CA ASN A 69 30.38 -5.02 5.85
C ASN A 69 30.52 -5.61 4.42
N ARG A 70 31.76 -5.67 3.90
CA ARG A 70 32.08 -6.14 2.53
C ARG A 70 31.50 -7.52 2.23
N GLN A 71 31.40 -8.37 3.24
CA GLN A 71 30.88 -9.72 3.16
C GLN A 71 29.35 -9.78 2.91
N TYR A 72 28.61 -8.73 3.31
CA TYR A 72 27.14 -8.65 3.19
C TYR A 72 26.67 -7.82 1.99
N CYS A 73 27.60 -7.38 1.13
CA CYS A 73 27.31 -6.61 -0.08
C CYS A 73 27.31 -7.54 -1.31
N GLY A 74 26.15 -7.77 -1.94
CA GLY A 74 26.08 -8.46 -3.23
C GLY A 74 26.77 -7.66 -4.35
N SER A 75 27.42 -8.34 -5.31
CA SER A 75 27.93 -7.69 -6.53
C SER A 75 26.75 -7.11 -7.33
N PRO A 76 26.82 -5.87 -7.87
CA PRO A 76 27.97 -4.98 -8.05
C PRO A 76 28.19 -3.94 -6.91
N ASN A 77 27.50 -4.05 -5.77
CA ASN A 77 27.41 -2.99 -4.76
C ASN A 77 28.70 -2.81 -3.93
N ILE A 78 29.63 -3.77 -3.93
CA ILE A 78 30.93 -3.69 -3.21
C ILE A 78 31.80 -2.52 -3.74
N LEU A 79 31.99 -2.45 -5.06
CA LEU A 79 32.79 -1.40 -5.70
C LEU A 79 32.11 -0.03 -5.57
N GLN A 80 30.78 -0.03 -5.55
CA GLN A 80 29.97 1.17 -5.43
C GLN A 80 29.99 1.73 -4.00
N LYS A 81 29.88 0.86 -2.99
CA LYS A 81 30.06 1.21 -1.58
C LYS A 81 31.43 1.86 -1.33
N LYS A 82 32.51 1.29 -1.88
CA LYS A 82 33.87 1.85 -1.73
C LYS A 82 33.96 3.27 -2.31
N LYS A 83 33.37 3.51 -3.49
CA LYS A 83 33.32 4.85 -4.09
C LYS A 83 32.52 5.83 -3.24
N ILE A 84 31.40 5.40 -2.66
CA ILE A 84 30.56 6.22 -1.77
C ILE A 84 31.31 6.55 -0.48
N LYS A 85 31.88 5.54 0.22
CA LYS A 85 32.65 5.77 1.45
C LYS A 85 33.81 6.73 1.21
N ASN A 86 34.55 6.57 0.10
CA ASN A 86 35.62 7.49 -0.25
C ASN A 86 35.13 8.91 -0.58
N ALA A 87 33.99 9.05 -1.28
CA ALA A 87 33.42 10.36 -1.60
C ALA A 87 32.97 11.12 -0.34
N VAL A 88 32.39 10.40 0.63
CA VAL A 88 32.03 10.96 1.95
C VAL A 88 33.29 11.38 2.72
N LEU A 89 34.29 10.49 2.82
CA LEU A 89 35.54 10.79 3.53
C LEU A 89 36.34 11.95 2.91
N THR A 90 36.23 12.14 1.59
CA THR A 90 36.91 13.24 0.88
C THR A 90 36.09 14.53 0.84
N GLY A 91 34.92 14.57 1.49
CA GLY A 91 34.02 15.74 1.50
C GLY A 91 33.37 16.04 0.15
N ASN A 92 33.46 15.11 -0.81
CA ASN A 92 32.84 15.24 -2.14
C ASN A 92 31.38 14.77 -2.16
N LEU A 93 30.88 14.18 -1.07
CA LEU A 93 29.50 13.75 -0.92
C LEU A 93 29.04 14.01 0.52
N ALA A 94 28.04 14.87 0.68
CA ALA A 94 27.36 15.11 1.95
C ALA A 94 25.99 14.43 1.98
N PHE A 95 25.55 14.03 3.17
CA PHE A 95 24.21 13.53 3.40
C PHE A 95 23.35 14.60 4.03
N LYS A 96 22.05 14.56 3.74
CA LYS A 96 21.09 15.46 4.38
C LYS A 96 21.11 15.28 5.90
N PRO A 97 20.82 16.33 6.69
CA PRO A 97 20.93 16.31 8.15
C PRO A 97 20.21 15.14 8.83
N TYR A 98 18.99 14.81 8.36
CA TYR A 98 18.20 13.71 8.92
C TYR A 98 18.82 12.32 8.74
N PHE A 99 19.68 12.14 7.73
CA PHE A 99 20.36 10.88 7.45
C PHE A 99 21.75 10.87 8.09
N ALA A 100 22.44 12.01 8.06
CA ALA A 100 23.74 12.19 8.70
C ALA A 100 23.67 11.97 10.22
N SER A 101 22.60 12.41 10.88
CA SER A 101 22.39 12.21 12.33
C SER A 101 22.24 10.74 12.74
N LEU A 102 21.93 9.86 11.78
CA LEU A 102 21.81 8.42 12.00
C LEU A 102 23.12 7.67 11.77
N LEU A 103 24.13 8.30 11.15
CA LEU A 103 25.42 7.67 10.93
C LEU A 103 26.17 7.62 12.26
N SER A 104 26.35 6.42 12.80
CA SER A 104 27.10 6.21 14.03
C SER A 104 28.53 6.73 13.81
N ALA A 105 28.92 7.77 14.56
CA ALA A 105 30.28 8.30 14.51
C ALA A 105 31.26 7.15 14.82
N GLU A 106 32.27 6.97 13.95
CA GLU A 106 33.24 5.88 14.07
C GLU A 106 34.00 5.95 15.42
N GLN A 107 33.88 4.87 16.21
CA GLN A 107 34.86 4.27 17.15
C GLN A 107 35.28 5.04 18.41
N HIS A 108 34.89 4.49 19.58
CA HIS A 108 35.79 4.38 20.72
C HIS A 108 35.83 2.92 21.17
N ASP A 109 37.02 2.32 21.06
CA ASP A 109 37.42 1.18 21.87
C ASP A 109 37.17 1.50 23.34
N LEU A 110 36.46 0.62 24.06
CA LEU A 110 36.66 0.32 25.47
C LEU A 110 35.82 -0.93 25.79
N GLU A 111 36.53 -1.99 26.19
CA GLU A 111 35.98 -3.12 26.94
C GLU A 111 35.21 -2.60 28.16
N LEU A 112 34.05 -3.18 28.45
CA LEU A 112 33.62 -3.54 29.81
C LEU A 112 32.24 -4.22 29.77
N ASP A 113 32.18 -5.31 30.51
CA ASP A 113 31.04 -6.17 30.76
C ASP A 113 29.79 -5.41 31.21
N ASN A 114 28.62 -5.86 30.74
CA ASN A 114 27.56 -6.47 31.55
C ASN A 114 26.21 -6.40 30.80
N GLU A 115 25.54 -7.55 30.82
CA GLU A 115 24.10 -7.78 30.72
C GLU A 115 23.20 -6.52 30.72
N ASP A 116 22.58 -6.26 29.57
CA ASP A 116 21.12 -6.09 29.45
C ASP A 116 20.80 -5.83 27.97
N HIS A 117 20.08 -6.76 27.33
CA HIS A 117 19.54 -6.55 26.00
C HIS A 117 18.56 -5.36 26.02
N PRO A 118 18.76 -4.30 25.22
CA PRO A 118 17.79 -3.23 25.14
C PRO A 118 16.54 -3.77 24.44
N ILE A 119 15.49 -3.96 25.24
CA ILE A 119 14.13 -4.19 24.78
C ILE A 119 13.83 -3.18 23.67
N GLU A 120 13.34 -3.69 22.54
CA GLU A 120 12.88 -2.88 21.40
C GLU A 120 12.19 -1.61 21.91
N SER A 121 12.71 -0.45 21.52
CA SER A 121 12.05 0.83 21.81
C SER A 121 10.63 0.76 21.24
N ASN A 122 9.66 0.48 22.11
CA ASN A 122 8.24 0.53 21.79
C ASN A 122 7.99 1.86 21.09
N ILE A 123 7.50 1.78 19.84
CA ILE A 123 7.14 2.97 19.07
C ILE A 123 6.11 3.74 19.90
N ASN A 124 6.53 4.87 20.46
CA ASN A 124 5.66 5.68 21.29
C ASN A 124 4.74 6.52 20.38
N PHE A 125 3.50 6.08 20.23
CA PHE A 125 2.46 6.80 19.47
C PHE A 125 1.75 7.86 20.31
N ASP A 126 2.07 8.03 21.59
CA ASP A 126 1.43 9.00 22.49
C ASP A 126 1.42 10.42 21.94
N PRO A 127 2.50 10.95 21.31
CA PRO A 127 2.47 12.29 20.74
C PRO A 127 1.43 12.43 19.62
N PHE A 128 1.30 11.41 18.77
CA PHE A 128 0.30 11.37 17.70
C PHE A 128 -1.11 11.19 18.24
N ILE A 129 -1.27 10.38 19.30
CA ILE A 129 -2.57 10.16 19.95
C ILE A 129 -3.03 11.45 20.66
N GLN A 130 -2.13 12.17 21.34
CA GLN A 130 -2.42 13.42 22.04
C GLN A 130 -2.81 14.56 21.08
N GLN A 131 -2.30 14.56 19.85
CA GLN A 131 -2.70 15.51 18.82
C GLN A 131 -4.11 15.26 18.25
N LYS A 132 -4.69 14.08 18.48
CA LYS A 132 -6.05 13.79 18.05
C LYS A 132 -7.05 14.24 19.10
N SER A 133 -7.63 15.42 18.89
CA SER A 133 -8.74 15.94 19.70
C SER A 133 -10.02 16.11 18.88
N TYR A 134 -11.17 15.98 19.55
CA TYR A 134 -12.49 16.32 19.03
C TYR A 134 -13.13 17.30 20.01
N GLU A 135 -13.43 18.52 19.56
CA GLU A 135 -13.94 19.61 20.42
C GLU A 135 -13.06 19.83 21.66
N ASP A 136 -11.74 19.89 21.45
CA ASP A 136 -10.71 20.09 22.48
C ASP A 136 -10.61 18.98 23.54
N ILE A 137 -11.27 17.84 23.31
CA ILE A 137 -11.16 16.63 24.15
C ILE A 137 -10.28 15.61 23.43
N ASN A 138 -9.27 15.08 24.12
CA ASN A 138 -8.42 14.01 23.61
C ASN A 138 -9.26 12.76 23.28
N ILE A 139 -9.07 12.15 22.11
CA ILE A 139 -9.86 10.99 21.66
C ILE A 139 -9.81 9.84 22.68
N THR A 140 -8.70 9.66 23.39
CA THR A 140 -8.56 8.60 24.41
C THR A 140 -9.45 8.81 25.63
N ALA A 141 -9.85 10.06 25.91
CA ALA A 141 -10.72 10.43 27.02
C ALA A 141 -12.21 10.46 26.63
N LEU A 142 -12.54 10.26 25.35
CA LEU A 142 -13.92 10.30 24.88
C LEU A 142 -14.72 9.10 25.38
N LYS A 143 -15.93 9.36 25.91
CA LYS A 143 -16.88 8.29 26.24
C LYS A 143 -17.36 7.60 24.97
N SER A 144 -17.72 6.32 25.04
CA SER A 144 -18.17 5.53 23.89
C SER A 144 -19.32 6.16 23.10
N ARG A 145 -20.18 6.95 23.75
CA ARG A 145 -21.26 7.70 23.10
C ARG A 145 -20.74 8.84 22.22
N GLN A 146 -19.71 9.56 22.67
CA GLN A 146 -19.06 10.64 21.93
C GLN A 146 -18.20 10.09 20.79
N LEU A 147 -17.52 8.95 20.97
CA LEU A 147 -16.84 8.23 19.88
C LEU A 147 -17.81 7.81 18.77
N LYS A 148 -19.00 7.32 19.13
CA LYS A 148 -20.08 7.00 18.17
C LYS A 148 -20.65 8.23 17.48
N ALA A 149 -20.76 9.36 18.18
CA ALA A 149 -21.16 10.63 17.59
C ALA A 149 -20.09 11.12 16.59
N MET A 150 -18.81 11.07 16.97
CA MET A 150 -17.67 11.42 16.11
C MET A 150 -17.63 10.58 14.82
N SER A 151 -17.87 9.27 14.88
CA SER A 151 -17.92 8.42 13.69
C SER A 151 -19.13 8.68 12.80
N SER A 152 -20.19 9.28 13.34
CA SER A 152 -21.38 9.65 12.56
C SER A 152 -21.26 11.03 11.87
N PHE A 153 -20.45 11.96 12.40
CA PHE A 153 -20.29 13.31 11.81
C PHE A 153 -19.60 13.35 10.44
N ASN A 154 -18.86 12.31 10.04
CA ASN A 154 -18.25 12.20 8.69
C ASN A 154 -18.92 11.13 7.80
N SER A 155 -20.04 10.56 8.25
CA SER A 155 -20.76 9.52 7.49
C SER A 155 -21.74 10.13 6.48
N THR A 156 -21.26 10.97 5.56
CA THR A 156 -21.94 11.11 4.25
C THR A 156 -21.74 9.85 3.40
N SER A 157 -20.81 8.98 3.79
CA SER A 157 -20.83 7.58 3.37
C SER A 157 -22.12 6.95 3.90
N GLN A 158 -23.10 6.80 3.00
CA GLN A 158 -24.17 5.81 3.16
C GLN A 158 -23.50 4.45 3.36
N ILE A 159 -23.18 4.12 4.62
CA ILE A 159 -22.65 2.81 4.98
C ILE A 159 -23.73 1.85 4.52
N ILE A 160 -23.39 1.04 3.52
CA ILE A 160 -24.28 0.01 3.02
C ILE A 160 -24.63 -0.86 4.23
N ASN A 161 -25.93 -1.09 4.46
CA ASN A 161 -26.41 -1.81 5.63
C ASN A 161 -26.06 -3.30 5.49
N ILE A 162 -24.81 -3.64 5.78
CA ILE A 162 -24.25 -4.98 5.76
C ILE A 162 -24.54 -5.62 7.12
N SER A 163 -25.09 -6.82 7.12
CA SER A 163 -25.40 -7.53 8.37
C SER A 163 -24.11 -7.84 9.16
N PRO A 164 -24.18 -7.88 10.51
CA PRO A 164 -23.03 -8.28 11.33
C PRO A 164 -22.44 -9.64 10.94
N ASN A 165 -23.30 -10.57 10.52
CA ASN A 165 -22.89 -11.91 10.09
C ASN A 165 -22.08 -11.86 8.79
N ASN A 166 -22.51 -11.06 7.81
CA ASN A 166 -21.79 -10.91 6.55
C ASN A 166 -20.44 -10.21 6.76
N TRP A 167 -20.40 -9.20 7.64
CA TRP A 167 -19.14 -8.56 8.05
C TRP A 167 -18.19 -9.56 8.69
N LYS A 168 -18.69 -10.37 9.63
CA LYS A 168 -17.89 -11.42 10.29
C LYS A 168 -17.34 -12.41 9.27
N ALA A 169 -18.18 -12.89 8.35
CA ALA A 169 -17.75 -13.81 7.29
C ALA A 169 -16.66 -13.20 6.39
N PHE A 170 -16.82 -11.94 5.97
CA PHE A 170 -15.82 -11.23 5.17
C PHE A 170 -14.49 -11.05 5.90
N ILE A 171 -14.50 -10.65 7.17
CA ILE A 171 -13.27 -10.45 7.96
C ILE A 171 -12.55 -11.78 8.21
N SER A 172 -13.30 -12.84 8.49
CA SER A 172 -12.79 -14.19 8.76
C SER A 172 -12.31 -14.94 7.51
N SER A 173 -12.70 -14.51 6.30
CA SER A 173 -12.25 -15.12 5.04
C SER A 173 -10.72 -15.05 4.92
N PRO A 174 -10.01 -16.15 4.57
CA PRO A 174 -8.57 -16.14 4.34
C PRO A 174 -8.23 -15.45 3.00
N MET A 175 -8.23 -14.12 3.00
CA MET A 175 -8.02 -13.30 1.80
C MET A 175 -6.73 -12.49 1.91
N HIS A 176 -5.94 -12.46 0.85
CA HIS A 176 -4.73 -11.65 0.74
C HIS A 176 -5.02 -10.15 1.01
N HIS A 177 -4.04 -9.41 1.56
CA HIS A 177 -4.26 -8.03 2.00
C HIS A 177 -4.66 -7.07 0.86
N ILE A 178 -4.06 -7.19 -0.33
CA ILE A 178 -4.37 -6.33 -1.49
C ILE A 178 -5.84 -6.43 -1.92
N PRO A 179 -6.38 -7.60 -2.28
CA PRO A 179 -7.79 -7.70 -2.67
C PRO A 179 -8.74 -7.30 -1.54
N ARG A 180 -8.37 -7.58 -0.27
CA ARG A 180 -9.14 -7.14 0.90
C ARG A 180 -9.26 -5.62 0.96
N ILE A 181 -8.17 -4.89 0.73
CA ILE A 181 -8.18 -3.42 0.73
C ILE A 181 -9.06 -2.88 -0.38
N VAL A 182 -8.97 -3.43 -1.60
CA VAL A 182 -9.81 -3.03 -2.74
C VAL A 182 -11.29 -3.23 -2.41
N TRP A 183 -11.65 -4.41 -1.91
CA TRP A 183 -13.02 -4.72 -1.53
C TRP A 183 -13.50 -3.85 -0.36
N TYR A 184 -12.68 -3.68 0.66
CA TYR A 184 -13.01 -2.84 1.82
C TYR A 184 -13.28 -1.39 1.39
N ARG A 185 -12.45 -0.83 0.50
CA ARG A 185 -12.68 0.50 -0.07
C ARG A 185 -14.00 0.57 -0.84
N LEU A 186 -14.35 -0.46 -1.59
CA LEU A 186 -15.66 -0.56 -2.25
C LEU A 186 -16.82 -0.54 -1.23
N LEU A 187 -16.75 -1.34 -0.16
CA LEU A 187 -17.80 -1.38 0.88
C LEU A 187 -18.04 0.00 1.54
N HIS A 188 -17.01 0.83 1.56
CA HIS A 188 -17.05 2.17 2.14
C HIS A 188 -17.33 3.29 1.11
N LYS A 189 -17.61 2.97 -0.16
CA LYS A 189 -17.76 3.93 -1.26
C LYS A 189 -16.53 4.85 -1.42
N LYS A 190 -15.35 4.27 -1.24
CA LYS A 190 -14.03 4.92 -1.29
C LYS A 190 -13.10 4.23 -2.28
N LEU A 191 -13.64 3.49 -3.23
CA LEU A 191 -12.83 2.91 -4.29
C LEU A 191 -12.27 4.04 -5.14
N SER A 192 -10.95 4.01 -5.36
CA SER A 192 -10.28 4.94 -6.26
C SER A 192 -10.72 4.62 -7.69
N THR A 193 -11.74 5.35 -8.16
CA THR A 193 -12.26 5.43 -9.54
C THR A 193 -11.77 6.72 -10.19
N ARG A 194 -11.79 6.82 -11.52
CA ARG A 194 -11.50 8.10 -12.19
C ARG A 194 -12.41 9.22 -11.72
N ALA A 195 -13.72 8.99 -11.56
CA ALA A 195 -14.62 10.02 -11.02
C ALA A 195 -14.19 10.50 -9.62
N SER A 196 -13.80 9.58 -8.74
CA SER A 196 -13.30 9.95 -7.41
C SER A 196 -11.96 10.68 -7.47
N LEU A 197 -11.04 10.26 -8.35
CA LEU A 197 -9.71 10.83 -8.44
C LEU A 197 -9.70 12.17 -9.18
N HIS A 198 -10.51 12.37 -10.21
CA HIS A 198 -10.71 13.66 -10.86
C HIS A 198 -11.14 14.72 -9.83
N ARG A 199 -12.04 14.35 -8.91
CA ARG A 199 -12.46 15.23 -7.82
C ARG A 199 -11.35 15.55 -6.80
N ILE A 200 -10.44 14.61 -6.52
CA ILE A 200 -9.41 14.76 -5.48
C ILE A 200 -8.12 15.38 -6.05
N ILE A 201 -7.75 15.01 -7.28
CA ILE A 201 -6.49 15.37 -7.94
C ILE A 201 -6.76 15.68 -9.43
N PRO A 202 -7.53 16.75 -9.74
CA PRO A 202 -7.90 17.09 -11.12
C PRO A 202 -6.67 17.39 -12.01
N ALA A 203 -5.55 17.80 -11.41
CA ALA A 203 -4.30 18.05 -12.16
C ALA A 203 -3.63 16.78 -12.72
N LYS A 204 -4.02 15.59 -12.25
CA LYS A 204 -3.47 14.30 -12.73
C LYS A 204 -4.49 13.43 -13.45
N VAL A 205 -5.78 13.69 -13.27
CA VAL A 205 -6.87 12.92 -13.86
C VAL A 205 -7.78 13.93 -14.54
N ASP A 206 -7.71 13.98 -15.86
CA ASP A 206 -8.29 15.07 -16.66
C ASP A 206 -9.81 15.11 -16.64
N ASP A 207 -10.46 13.95 -16.48
CA ASP A 207 -11.91 13.82 -16.49
C ASP A 207 -12.39 12.64 -15.62
N ASP A 208 -13.72 12.53 -15.45
CA ASP A 208 -14.40 11.46 -14.72
C ASP A 208 -14.88 10.29 -15.61
N TYR A 209 -14.50 10.25 -16.88
CA TYR A 209 -14.97 9.26 -17.85
C TYR A 209 -14.04 8.05 -17.93
N CYS A 210 -14.59 6.87 -18.18
CA CYS A 210 -13.82 5.66 -18.40
C CYS A 210 -13.07 5.74 -19.72
N GLN A 211 -11.75 5.52 -19.71
CA GLN A 211 -10.92 5.55 -20.93
C GLN A 211 -11.28 4.48 -21.96
N LEU A 212 -12.02 3.44 -21.58
CA LEU A 212 -12.35 2.30 -22.45
C LEU A 212 -13.62 2.50 -23.26
N CYS A 213 -14.63 3.17 -22.67
CA CYS A 213 -15.95 3.31 -23.29
C CYS A 213 -16.55 4.71 -23.18
N ASN A 214 -15.81 5.66 -22.60
CA ASN A 214 -16.18 7.07 -22.48
C ASN A 214 -17.52 7.31 -21.76
N LEU A 215 -17.85 6.48 -20.76
CA LEU A 215 -18.98 6.67 -19.85
C LEU A 215 -18.48 7.10 -18.47
N PRO A 216 -19.28 7.81 -17.66
CA PRO A 216 -18.89 8.21 -16.31
C PRO A 216 -18.43 7.02 -15.44
N GLU A 217 -17.21 7.10 -14.91
CA GLU A 217 -16.58 5.98 -14.22
C GLU A 217 -16.92 5.97 -12.73
N THR A 218 -18.06 5.35 -12.41
CA THR A 218 -18.45 5.00 -11.04
C THR A 218 -17.75 3.72 -10.55
N GLU A 219 -17.88 3.38 -9.27
CA GLU A 219 -17.30 2.14 -8.71
C GLU A 219 -17.87 0.89 -9.40
N GLN A 220 -19.18 0.92 -9.68
CA GLN A 220 -19.88 -0.11 -10.44
C GLN A 220 -19.36 -0.18 -11.87
N HIS A 221 -19.12 0.95 -12.52
CA HIS A 221 -18.62 0.99 -13.89
C HIS A 221 -17.18 0.50 -14.00
N MET A 222 -16.31 0.97 -13.11
CA MET A 222 -14.92 0.58 -13.02
C MET A 222 -14.75 -0.93 -12.84
N LEU A 223 -15.62 -1.58 -12.05
CA LEU A 223 -15.49 -3.00 -11.75
C LEU A 223 -16.36 -3.90 -12.64
N PHE A 224 -17.57 -3.50 -13.01
CA PHE A 224 -18.59 -4.43 -13.53
C PHE A 224 -19.28 -3.99 -14.83
N THR A 225 -19.69 -2.73 -14.97
CA THR A 225 -20.56 -2.34 -16.11
C THR A 225 -19.84 -1.81 -17.34
N CYS A 226 -18.51 -1.64 -17.29
CA CYS A 226 -17.71 -1.36 -18.48
C CYS A 226 -17.67 -2.58 -19.42
N ILE A 227 -18.01 -2.40 -20.70
CA ILE A 227 -18.23 -3.51 -21.65
C ILE A 227 -17.00 -4.42 -21.79
N GLN A 228 -15.79 -3.86 -21.88
CA GLN A 228 -14.55 -4.64 -21.96
C GLN A 228 -14.28 -5.46 -20.68
N LYS A 229 -14.76 -4.97 -19.54
CA LYS A 229 -14.62 -5.67 -18.25
C LYS A 229 -15.70 -6.75 -18.08
N GLN A 230 -16.86 -6.57 -18.72
CA GLN A 230 -17.90 -7.60 -18.75
C GLN A 230 -17.42 -8.85 -19.45
N ASP A 231 -16.63 -8.74 -20.52
CA ASP A 231 -16.06 -9.91 -21.20
C ASP A 231 -15.18 -10.74 -20.26
N LEU A 232 -14.37 -10.08 -19.43
CA LEU A 232 -13.56 -10.74 -18.42
C LEU A 232 -14.42 -11.43 -17.35
N TRP A 233 -15.47 -10.77 -16.88
CA TRP A 233 -16.41 -11.37 -15.94
C TRP A 233 -17.17 -12.54 -16.54
N ASN A 234 -17.64 -12.43 -17.78
CA ASN A 234 -18.32 -13.50 -18.51
C ASN A 234 -17.42 -14.74 -18.60
N ALA A 235 -16.15 -14.53 -18.98
CA ALA A 235 -15.15 -15.61 -19.05
C ALA A 235 -14.91 -16.25 -17.67
N ALA A 236 -14.81 -15.44 -16.60
CA ALA A 236 -14.61 -15.93 -15.25
C ALA A 236 -15.84 -16.67 -14.70
N PHE A 237 -17.04 -16.12 -14.87
CA PHE A 237 -18.29 -16.75 -14.42
C PHE A 237 -18.51 -18.08 -15.13
N LYS A 238 -18.41 -18.09 -16.47
CA LYS A 238 -18.58 -19.32 -17.27
C LYS A 238 -17.60 -20.42 -16.87
N LYS A 239 -16.38 -20.05 -16.46
CA LYS A 239 -15.34 -21.01 -16.09
C LYS A 239 -15.48 -21.53 -14.65
N TYR A 240 -15.83 -20.67 -13.70
CA TYR A 240 -15.68 -20.96 -12.27
C TYR A 240 -17.01 -21.06 -11.51
N LEU A 241 -18.11 -20.49 -12.00
CA LEU A 241 -19.39 -20.45 -11.28
C LEU A 241 -20.49 -21.23 -12.01
N SER A 242 -21.28 -21.98 -11.25
CA SER A 242 -22.47 -22.68 -11.76
C SER A 242 -23.73 -21.83 -11.71
N ASN A 243 -23.73 -20.77 -10.88
CA ASN A 243 -24.84 -19.85 -10.68
C ASN A 243 -24.32 -18.43 -10.39
N PRO A 244 -24.89 -17.37 -10.98
CA PRO A 244 -25.96 -17.33 -11.99
C PRO A 244 -25.49 -17.75 -13.39
N LYS A 245 -26.38 -18.38 -14.18
CA LYS A 245 -26.11 -18.73 -15.59
C LYS A 245 -26.02 -17.49 -16.48
N ASP A 246 -26.87 -16.50 -16.22
CA ASP A 246 -26.89 -15.20 -16.90
C ASP A 246 -26.57 -14.10 -15.87
N PRO A 247 -25.31 -13.63 -15.81
CA PRO A 247 -24.88 -12.67 -14.79
C PRO A 247 -25.43 -11.26 -15.06
N ASN A 248 -26.33 -10.79 -14.21
CA ASN A 248 -26.67 -9.36 -14.14
C ASN A 248 -25.62 -8.63 -13.30
N TYR A 249 -24.74 -7.87 -13.98
CA TYR A 249 -23.62 -7.19 -13.34
C TYR A 249 -24.00 -6.09 -12.35
N SER A 250 -25.15 -5.45 -12.52
CA SER A 250 -25.66 -4.49 -11.53
C SER A 250 -26.07 -5.21 -10.25
N SER A 251 -26.78 -6.33 -10.35
CA SER A 251 -27.15 -7.15 -9.19
C SER A 251 -25.92 -7.74 -8.50
N ILE A 252 -24.92 -8.22 -9.27
CA ILE A 252 -23.67 -8.74 -8.71
C ILE A 252 -22.92 -7.66 -7.95
N PHE A 253 -22.87 -6.43 -8.49
CA PHE A 253 -22.27 -5.30 -7.78
C PHE A 253 -22.98 -5.03 -6.44
N GLU A 254 -24.30 -5.06 -6.40
CA GLU A 254 -25.07 -4.92 -5.17
C GLU A 254 -24.78 -6.04 -4.16
N ASP A 255 -24.70 -7.28 -4.61
CA ASP A 255 -24.36 -8.41 -3.73
C ASP A 255 -22.95 -8.29 -3.17
N LEU A 256 -21.99 -7.86 -4.00
CA LEU A 256 -20.61 -7.62 -3.60
C LEU A 256 -20.53 -6.48 -2.56
N SER A 257 -21.31 -5.42 -2.78
CA SER A 257 -21.42 -4.24 -1.93
C SER A 257 -22.14 -4.52 -0.61
N THR A 258 -23.03 -5.51 -0.57
CA THR A 258 -23.79 -5.94 0.61
C THR A 258 -23.30 -7.24 1.25
N LEU A 259 -22.24 -7.83 0.68
CA LEU A 259 -21.65 -9.12 1.06
C LEU A 259 -22.68 -10.28 1.04
N ARG A 260 -23.64 -10.25 0.11
CA ARG A 260 -24.70 -11.29 -0.07
C ARG A 260 -24.27 -12.35 -1.08
N LEU A 261 -23.19 -13.06 -0.76
CA LEU A 261 -22.54 -13.99 -1.70
C LEU A 261 -23.04 -15.44 -1.62
N PHE A 262 -23.98 -15.75 -0.73
CA PHE A 262 -24.44 -17.12 -0.48
C PHE A 262 -25.11 -17.80 -1.68
N LYS A 263 -25.56 -17.02 -2.67
CA LYS A 263 -26.23 -17.52 -3.87
C LYS A 263 -25.28 -17.95 -4.99
N TYR A 264 -23.99 -17.67 -4.86
CA TYR A 264 -22.99 -18.02 -5.86
C TYR A 264 -22.33 -19.33 -5.48
N TYR A 265 -22.33 -20.27 -6.43
CA TYR A 265 -21.78 -21.60 -6.24
C TYR A 265 -20.59 -21.80 -7.18
N ILE A 266 -19.46 -22.18 -6.59
CA ILE A 266 -18.27 -22.57 -7.35
C ILE A 266 -18.53 -23.95 -7.94
N LEU A 267 -18.07 -24.15 -9.18
CA LEU A 267 -18.18 -25.44 -9.84
C LEU A 267 -17.34 -26.49 -9.10
N HIS A 268 -17.92 -27.67 -8.84
CA HIS A 268 -17.38 -28.76 -8.00
C HIS A 268 -15.96 -29.26 -8.34
N TYR A 269 -15.41 -28.89 -9.49
CA TYR A 269 -14.03 -29.19 -9.87
C TYR A 269 -13.00 -28.17 -9.31
N HIS A 270 -13.46 -27.18 -8.56
CA HIS A 270 -12.65 -26.08 -8.03
C HIS A 270 -12.76 -25.93 -6.50
N ASP A 271 -13.09 -27.01 -5.77
CA ASP A 271 -13.43 -27.04 -4.34
C ASP A 271 -12.37 -26.50 -3.35
N ASN A 272 -11.20 -26.07 -3.85
CA ASN A 272 -10.10 -25.59 -3.01
C ASN A 272 -10.07 -24.07 -2.80
N PHE A 273 -11.07 -23.29 -3.25
CA PHE A 273 -11.19 -21.87 -2.88
C PHE A 273 -12.64 -21.50 -2.58
N ILE A 274 -12.86 -20.49 -1.75
CA ILE A 274 -14.21 -20.04 -1.39
C ILE A 274 -14.68 -18.88 -2.28
N ILE A 275 -15.97 -18.60 -2.26
CA ILE A 275 -16.55 -17.56 -3.12
C ILE A 275 -15.93 -16.17 -2.90
N TYR A 276 -15.47 -15.90 -1.67
CA TYR A 276 -14.74 -14.68 -1.36
C TYR A 276 -13.42 -14.61 -2.14
N ASP A 277 -12.65 -15.70 -2.23
CA ASP A 277 -11.38 -15.74 -2.95
C ASP A 277 -11.57 -15.46 -4.44
N PHE A 278 -12.64 -16.00 -5.02
CA PHE A 278 -13.02 -15.75 -6.41
C PHE A 278 -13.24 -14.26 -6.67
N PHE A 279 -14.20 -13.65 -5.96
CA PHE A 279 -14.52 -12.24 -6.16
C PHE A 279 -13.33 -11.34 -5.82
N ALA A 280 -12.64 -11.61 -4.71
CA ALA A 280 -11.44 -10.91 -4.28
C ALA A 280 -10.36 -10.90 -5.37
N THR A 281 -10.12 -12.06 -6.00
CA THR A 281 -9.12 -12.19 -7.05
C THR A 281 -9.53 -11.41 -8.28
N VAL A 282 -10.76 -11.58 -8.77
CA VAL A 282 -11.21 -10.92 -10.00
C VAL A 282 -11.24 -9.39 -9.84
N ILE A 283 -11.82 -8.85 -8.76
CA ILE A 283 -11.87 -7.39 -8.54
C ILE A 283 -10.48 -6.79 -8.40
N ARG A 284 -9.53 -7.50 -7.76
CA ARG A 284 -8.15 -7.05 -7.63
C ARG A 284 -7.49 -6.94 -9.00
N PHE A 285 -7.66 -7.93 -9.86
CA PHE A 285 -7.04 -7.92 -11.18
C PHE A 285 -7.66 -6.85 -12.07
N ILE A 286 -8.97 -6.68 -12.05
CA ILE A 286 -9.65 -5.59 -12.75
C ILE A 286 -9.12 -4.23 -12.28
N TRP A 287 -9.08 -4.00 -10.96
CA TRP A 287 -8.59 -2.76 -10.37
C TRP A 287 -7.13 -2.50 -10.74
N LYS A 288 -6.28 -3.54 -10.67
CA LYS A 288 -4.85 -3.45 -10.99
C LYS A 288 -4.64 -3.13 -12.47
N VAL A 289 -5.31 -3.85 -13.37
CA VAL A 289 -5.17 -3.66 -14.83
C VAL A 289 -5.67 -2.27 -15.23
N HIS A 290 -6.79 -1.83 -14.67
CA HIS A 290 -7.32 -0.49 -14.91
C HIS A 290 -6.29 0.61 -14.54
N TRP A 291 -5.74 0.58 -13.32
CA TRP A 291 -4.78 1.60 -12.91
C TRP A 291 -3.43 1.47 -13.61
N LYS A 292 -3.01 0.25 -13.94
CA LYS A 292 -1.81 0.03 -14.75
C LYS A 292 -1.96 0.66 -16.14
N GLN A 293 -3.11 0.47 -16.79
CA GLN A 293 -3.39 1.10 -18.08
C GLN A 293 -3.30 2.63 -17.97
N PHE A 294 -3.90 3.21 -16.92
CA PHE A 294 -3.91 4.65 -16.74
C PHE A 294 -2.51 5.24 -16.50
N PHE A 295 -1.71 4.64 -15.61
CA PHE A 295 -0.40 5.19 -15.23
C PHE A 295 0.76 4.76 -16.12
N GLU A 296 0.67 3.60 -16.78
CA GLU A 296 1.76 3.02 -17.58
C GLU A 296 1.41 2.92 -19.07
N GLU A 297 0.28 3.51 -19.51
CA GLU A 297 -0.22 3.50 -20.90
C GLU A 297 -0.24 2.10 -21.55
N THR A 298 -0.33 1.05 -20.73
CA THR A 298 -0.25 -0.32 -21.21
C THR A 298 -1.59 -0.73 -21.82
N PRO A 299 -1.66 -1.20 -23.08
CA PRO A 299 -2.91 -1.65 -23.67
C PRO A 299 -3.49 -2.83 -22.88
N VAL A 300 -4.77 -2.74 -22.55
CA VAL A 300 -5.49 -3.81 -21.87
C VAL A 300 -5.70 -4.95 -22.86
N MET A 301 -4.95 -6.02 -22.67
CA MET A 301 -5.23 -7.30 -23.34
C MET A 301 -6.04 -8.14 -22.37
N ASP A 302 -7.35 -8.26 -22.61
CA ASP A 302 -8.28 -9.01 -21.75
C ASP A 302 -7.83 -10.45 -21.53
N GLU A 303 -7.19 -11.07 -22.53
CA GLU A 303 -6.59 -12.40 -22.44
C GLU A 303 -5.47 -12.48 -21.39
N ILE A 304 -4.60 -11.46 -21.31
CA ILE A 304 -3.50 -11.43 -20.34
C ILE A 304 -4.07 -11.28 -18.93
N ALA A 305 -5.07 -10.41 -18.76
CA ALA A 305 -5.75 -10.22 -17.48
C ALA A 305 -6.43 -11.52 -17.03
N PHE A 306 -7.14 -12.20 -17.94
CA PHE A 306 -7.80 -13.46 -17.64
C PHE A 306 -6.80 -14.58 -17.30
N ASN A 307 -5.71 -14.71 -18.05
CA ASN A 307 -4.67 -15.69 -17.77
C ASN A 307 -4.01 -15.47 -16.39
N GLN A 308 -3.85 -14.22 -15.97
CA GLN A 308 -3.34 -13.91 -14.63
C GLN A 308 -4.35 -14.27 -13.53
N ILE A 309 -5.65 -14.00 -13.74
CA ILE A 309 -6.71 -14.44 -12.84
C ILE A 309 -6.69 -15.96 -12.71
N GLN A 310 -6.65 -16.67 -13.83
CA GLN A 310 -6.61 -18.13 -13.83
C GLN A 310 -5.40 -18.67 -13.08
N LYS A 311 -4.21 -18.10 -13.33
CA LYS A 311 -2.98 -18.51 -12.67
C LYS A 311 -3.05 -18.32 -11.15
N GLU A 312 -3.60 -17.22 -10.67
CA GLU A 312 -3.75 -17.00 -9.23
C GLU A 312 -4.82 -17.91 -8.61
N LEU A 313 -5.97 -18.11 -9.27
CA LEU A 313 -6.99 -19.05 -8.79
C LEU A 313 -6.45 -20.49 -8.74
N LEU A 314 -5.62 -20.89 -9.71
CA LEU A 314 -4.92 -22.19 -9.69
C LEU A 314 -3.87 -22.30 -8.59
N LYS A 315 -3.17 -21.20 -8.25
CA LYS A 315 -2.25 -21.20 -7.09
C LYS A 315 -3.01 -21.35 -5.77
N LEU A 316 -4.14 -20.67 -5.62
CA LEU A 316 -5.01 -20.84 -4.45
C LEU A 316 -5.51 -22.28 -4.37
N PHE A 317 -5.87 -22.87 -5.51
CA PHE A 317 -6.23 -24.29 -5.60
C PHE A 317 -5.10 -25.21 -5.13
N ALA A 318 -3.85 -24.96 -5.53
CA ALA A 318 -2.69 -25.79 -5.19
C ALA A 318 -2.23 -25.60 -3.73
N TYR A 319 -2.38 -24.41 -3.16
CA TYR A 319 -1.99 -24.13 -1.78
C TYR A 319 -2.92 -24.84 -0.79
N ASN A 320 -4.23 -24.85 -1.07
CA ASN A 320 -5.22 -25.45 -0.18
C ASN A 320 -5.34 -26.98 -0.32
N SER A 321 -4.77 -27.59 -1.36
CA SER A 321 -4.65 -29.05 -1.47
C SER A 321 -3.38 -29.65 -0.85
N LEU A 322 -2.48 -28.80 -0.34
CA LEU A 322 -1.27 -29.21 0.41
C LEU A 322 -1.43 -29.09 1.93
N CYS A 323 -2.61 -28.66 2.41
CA CYS A 323 -2.94 -28.52 3.84
C CYS A 323 -3.83 -29.65 4.33
#